data_AF-A0A7K3CW71-F1
#
_entry.id   AF-A0A7K3CW71-F1
#
_cell.length_a   1.000
_cell.length_b   1.000
_cell.length_c   1.000
_cell.angle_alpha   90.00
_cell.angle_beta   90.00
_cell.angle_gamma   90.00
#
_symmetry.space_group_name_H-M   'P 1'
#
loop_
_entity.id
_entity.type
_entity.pdbx_description
1 polymer ?
#
loop_
_entity_poly.entity_id
_entity_poly.type
_entity_poly.pdbx_seq_one_letter_code
_entity_poly.pdbx_strand_id
1 'polypeptide(L)'
;DVLNFDMAAELAEDEGIQVAKVLVDDDVAVTDSLYTAGRRGTGGTLFVEKLAGAAADTGMPLERVEAVARRVNENTRSFGVALSACSTPAKGGPTFDLPPGELELGVGIHGEPGRERRPMMTSREIADFAVNAVLDDFAPRNPVLLLVNGMGGTPLLELYGFNADVQRVLVERGVAVARTLVGNYVTSLDMAGASVTLCQIDEELLRLWDAPVRTPALRWGC
;
A
#
# COMPACT_ATOMS: atom_id res chain seq x y z
N ASP A 1 -0.29 6.57 -15.37
CA ASP A 1 1.11 6.19 -15.09
C ASP A 1 1.68 5.25 -16.12
N VAL A 2 1.14 4.03 -16.27
CA VAL A 2 1.63 3.00 -17.21
C VAL A 2 2.05 3.56 -18.58
N LEU A 3 1.13 4.19 -19.32
CA LEU A 3 1.41 4.72 -20.67
C LEU A 3 2.60 5.70 -20.70
N ASN A 4 2.68 6.61 -19.74
CA ASN A 4 3.75 7.63 -19.73
C ASN A 4 5.10 7.01 -19.39
N PHE A 5 5.15 6.09 -18.42
CA PHE A 5 6.38 5.41 -18.02
C PHE A 5 6.85 4.38 -19.05
N ASP A 6 5.92 3.75 -19.77
CA ASP A 6 6.25 2.87 -20.89
C ASP A 6 6.94 3.64 -22.01
N MET A 7 6.36 4.77 -22.42
CA MET A 7 6.95 5.65 -23.43
C MET A 7 8.30 6.22 -22.98
N ALA A 8 8.44 6.59 -21.70
CA ALA A 8 9.72 7.08 -21.17
C ALA A 8 10.82 6.00 -21.16
N ALA A 9 10.47 4.75 -20.87
CA ALA A 9 11.41 3.63 -20.93
C ALA A 9 11.85 3.35 -22.37
N GLU A 10 10.92 3.34 -23.33
CA GLU A 10 11.24 3.19 -24.76
C GLU A 10 12.21 4.28 -25.24
N LEU A 11 11.96 5.54 -24.87
CA LEU A 11 12.86 6.65 -25.21
C LEU A 11 14.25 6.49 -24.59
N ALA A 12 14.35 6.00 -23.36
CA ALA A 12 15.65 5.74 -22.72
C ALA A 12 16.39 4.56 -23.36
N GLU A 13 15.67 3.52 -23.77
CA GLU A 13 16.23 2.37 -24.49
C GLU A 13 16.75 2.76 -25.87
N ASP A 14 16.06 3.66 -26.58
CA ASP A 14 16.53 4.26 -27.85
C ASP A 14 17.86 5.03 -27.67
N GLU A 15 18.11 5.56 -26.47
CA GLU A 15 19.39 6.19 -26.08
C GLU A 15 20.44 5.18 -25.56
N GLY A 16 20.13 3.88 -25.58
CA GLY A 16 21.03 2.82 -25.12
C GLY A 16 21.10 2.65 -23.61
N ILE A 17 20.13 3.20 -22.86
CA ILE A 17 20.02 3.04 -21.42
C ILE A 17 19.20 1.78 -21.13
N GLN A 18 19.78 0.83 -20.37
CA GLN A 18 19.04 -0.35 -19.93
C GLN A 18 18.01 0.04 -18.86
N VAL A 19 16.74 -0.29 -19.10
CA VAL A 19 15.62 -0.01 -18.19
C VAL A 19 14.94 -1.30 -17.76
N ALA A 20 14.59 -1.39 -16.47
CA ALA A 20 13.72 -2.42 -15.93
C ALA A 20 12.48 -1.78 -15.32
N LYS A 21 11.31 -2.39 -15.52
CA LYS A 21 10.02 -1.86 -15.05
C LYS A 21 9.27 -2.87 -14.20
N VAL A 22 8.79 -2.44 -13.03
CA VAL A 22 7.90 -3.22 -12.17
C VAL A 22 6.63 -2.40 -11.92
N LEU A 23 5.51 -2.90 -12.42
CA LEU A 23 4.18 -2.36 -12.12
C LEU A 23 3.75 -2.87 -10.75
N VAL A 24 3.29 -1.97 -9.89
CA VAL A 24 2.75 -2.31 -8.57
C VAL A 24 1.22 -2.35 -8.65
N ASP A 25 0.62 -3.46 -8.23
CA ASP A 25 -0.79 -3.79 -8.43
C ASP A 25 -1.39 -4.52 -7.21
N ASP A 26 -1.03 -4.03 -6.02
CA ASP A 26 -1.26 -4.67 -4.73
C ASP A 26 -2.70 -4.52 -4.17
N ASP A 27 -3.50 -3.59 -4.67
CA ASP A 27 -4.86 -3.35 -4.16
C ASP A 27 -5.84 -4.46 -4.53
N VAL A 28 -6.41 -5.13 -3.51
CA VAL A 28 -7.34 -6.26 -3.68
C VAL A 28 -8.80 -5.85 -3.80
N ALA A 29 -9.11 -4.57 -3.66
CA ALA A 29 -10.50 -4.12 -3.56
C ALA A 29 -11.28 -4.26 -4.89
N VAL A 30 -10.65 -3.93 -6.01
CA VAL A 30 -11.30 -3.87 -7.33
C VAL A 30 -10.32 -4.33 -8.41
N THR A 31 -10.82 -5.13 -9.35
CA THR A 31 -10.17 -5.39 -10.64
C THR A 31 -10.88 -4.54 -11.69
N ASP A 32 -10.13 -3.72 -12.44
CA ASP A 32 -10.60 -2.72 -13.41
C ASP A 32 -11.39 -1.56 -12.76
N SER A 33 -10.70 -0.43 -12.56
CA SER A 33 -11.25 0.79 -11.95
C SER A 33 -11.26 1.98 -12.93
N LEU A 34 -11.81 3.13 -12.51
CA LEU A 34 -11.96 4.34 -13.34
C LEU A 34 -10.67 4.76 -14.07
N TYR A 35 -9.50 4.55 -13.45
CA TYR A 35 -8.21 4.99 -13.98
C TYR A 35 -7.21 3.84 -14.19
N THR A 36 -7.62 2.59 -13.98
CA THR A 36 -6.71 1.43 -13.98
C THR A 36 -7.34 0.23 -14.65
N ALA A 37 -6.65 -0.31 -15.66
CA ALA A 37 -6.87 -1.68 -16.13
C ALA A 37 -6.07 -2.64 -15.25
N GLY A 38 -6.71 -3.68 -14.70
CA GLY A 38 -6.15 -4.52 -13.65
C GLY A 38 -6.32 -3.90 -12.25
N ARG A 39 -5.40 -4.22 -11.34
CA ARG A 39 -5.42 -3.73 -9.95
C ARG A 39 -4.64 -2.42 -9.80
N ARG A 40 -5.01 -1.66 -8.78
CA ARG A 40 -4.35 -0.38 -8.43
C ARG A 40 -3.08 -0.64 -7.63
N GLY A 41 -2.09 0.25 -7.78
CA GLY A 41 -0.92 0.32 -6.90
C GLY A 41 -1.18 1.28 -5.74
N THR A 42 -0.96 0.84 -4.51
CA THR A 42 -1.24 1.62 -3.29
C THR A 42 -0.12 1.49 -2.25
N GLY A 43 -0.38 0.94 -1.06
CA GLY A 43 0.59 0.86 0.03
C GLY A 43 1.77 -0.06 -0.27
N GLY A 44 1.61 -1.04 -1.16
CA GLY A 44 2.66 -1.97 -1.55
C GLY A 44 3.83 -1.31 -2.27
N THR A 45 3.60 -0.17 -2.91
CA THR A 45 4.65 0.64 -3.54
C THR A 45 5.74 1.03 -2.54
N LEU A 46 5.39 1.35 -1.30
CA LEU A 46 6.36 1.67 -0.25
C LEU A 46 7.30 0.50 0.04
N PHE A 47 6.78 -0.73 0.07
CA PHE A 47 7.61 -1.92 0.27
C PHE A 47 8.49 -2.17 -0.95
N VAL A 48 7.95 -2.06 -2.17
CA VAL A 48 8.74 -2.21 -3.39
C VAL A 48 9.91 -1.21 -3.41
N GLU A 49 9.63 0.07 -3.16
CA GLU A 49 10.65 1.13 -3.12
C GLU A 49 11.71 0.88 -2.04
N LYS A 50 11.31 0.55 -0.81
CA LYS A 50 12.26 0.33 0.29
C LYS A 50 13.16 -0.88 0.04
N LEU A 51 12.59 -2.01 -0.37
CA LEU A 51 13.34 -3.26 -0.51
C LEU A 51 14.18 -3.28 -1.79
N ALA A 52 13.67 -2.75 -2.91
CA ALA A 52 14.46 -2.57 -4.13
C ALA A 52 15.57 -1.54 -3.93
N GLY A 53 15.29 -0.42 -3.24
CA GLY A 53 16.29 0.59 -2.92
C GLY A 53 17.41 0.04 -2.05
N ALA A 54 17.09 -0.76 -1.04
CA ALA A 54 18.11 -1.44 -0.23
C ALA A 54 18.94 -2.44 -1.05
N ALA A 55 18.31 -3.20 -1.96
CA ALA A 55 19.04 -4.11 -2.84
C ALA A 55 20.01 -3.34 -3.76
N ALA A 56 19.56 -2.23 -4.35
CA ALA A 56 20.39 -1.37 -5.18
C ALA A 56 21.57 -0.74 -4.40
N ASP A 57 21.34 -0.30 -3.16
CA ASP A 57 22.39 0.30 -2.31
C ASP A 57 23.50 -0.70 -1.96
N THR A 58 23.21 -2.00 -1.95
CA THR A 58 24.25 -3.06 -1.81
C THR A 58 25.06 -3.32 -3.08
N GLY A 59 24.79 -2.60 -4.18
CA GLY A 59 25.48 -2.76 -5.46
C GLY A 59 25.01 -3.97 -6.27
N MET A 60 23.81 -4.51 -6.01
CA MET A 60 23.25 -5.58 -6.83
C MET A 60 23.00 -5.12 -8.27
N PRO A 61 23.18 -5.99 -9.28
CA PRO A 61 22.91 -5.64 -10.68
C PRO A 61 21.41 -5.45 -10.92
N LEU A 62 21.06 -4.73 -11.98
CA LEU A 62 19.69 -4.29 -12.29
C LEU A 62 18.69 -5.46 -12.29
N GLU A 63 19.06 -6.60 -12.87
CA GLU A 63 18.22 -7.79 -12.96
C GLU A 63 17.88 -8.36 -11.58
N ARG A 64 18.79 -8.21 -10.61
CA ARG A 64 18.56 -8.64 -9.22
C ARG A 64 17.68 -7.65 -8.47
N VAL A 65 17.86 -6.35 -8.68
CA VAL A 65 16.99 -5.33 -8.10
C VAL A 65 15.56 -5.48 -8.63
N GLU A 66 15.40 -5.70 -9.93
CA GLU A 66 14.12 -5.98 -10.57
C GLU A 66 13.47 -7.25 -10.00
N ALA A 67 14.24 -8.35 -9.87
CA ALA A 67 13.73 -9.60 -9.31
C ALA A 67 13.25 -9.43 -7.86
N VAL A 68 13.96 -8.64 -7.03
CA VAL A 68 13.51 -8.29 -5.68
C VAL A 68 12.21 -7.49 -5.73
N ALA A 69 12.14 -6.46 -6.56
CA ALA A 69 10.95 -5.61 -6.70
C ALA A 69 9.71 -6.42 -7.15
N ARG A 70 9.86 -7.28 -8.16
CA ARG A 70 8.77 -8.17 -8.63
C ARG A 70 8.33 -9.13 -7.54
N ARG A 71 9.28 -9.78 -6.85
CA ARG A 71 8.97 -10.68 -5.73
C ARG A 71 8.20 -9.95 -4.62
N VAL A 72 8.60 -8.73 -4.29
CA VAL A 72 7.89 -7.93 -3.27
C VAL A 72 6.47 -7.60 -3.73
N ASN A 73 6.28 -7.15 -4.97
CA ASN A 73 4.95 -6.87 -5.51
C ASN A 73 4.03 -8.11 -5.49
N GLU A 74 4.53 -9.24 -5.99
CA GLU A 74 3.77 -10.50 -6.02
C GLU A 74 3.33 -10.98 -4.63
N ASN A 75 4.12 -10.67 -3.60
CA ASN A 75 3.88 -11.07 -2.20
C ASN A 75 3.22 -9.97 -1.34
N THR A 76 2.75 -8.88 -1.95
CA THR A 76 2.14 -7.74 -1.24
C THR A 76 0.70 -7.55 -1.64
N ARG A 77 -0.17 -7.31 -0.66
CA ARG A 77 -1.57 -6.93 -0.90
C ARG A 77 -2.02 -5.83 0.05
N SER A 78 -2.90 -4.96 -0.45
CA SER A 78 -3.46 -3.81 0.26
C SER A 78 -4.97 -3.74 0.18
N PHE A 79 -5.57 -3.16 1.21
CA PHE A 79 -6.98 -2.78 1.21
C PHE A 79 -7.18 -1.44 1.92
N GLY A 80 -7.89 -0.51 1.26
CA GLY A 80 -8.18 0.84 1.77
C GLY A 80 -9.62 1.03 2.25
N VAL A 81 -9.85 1.97 3.16
CA VAL A 81 -11.17 2.43 3.59
C VAL A 81 -11.19 3.95 3.70
N ALA A 82 -12.26 4.59 3.22
CA ALA A 82 -12.51 6.02 3.40
C ALA A 82 -13.68 6.25 4.36
N LEU A 83 -13.48 7.17 5.30
CA LEU A 83 -14.49 7.74 6.21
C LEU A 83 -14.96 9.12 5.73
N SER A 84 -14.18 9.77 4.87
CA SER A 84 -14.56 10.96 4.10
C SER A 84 -13.89 10.90 2.73
N ALA A 85 -14.43 11.61 1.74
CA ALA A 85 -13.70 11.85 0.49
C ALA A 85 -12.56 12.87 0.71
N CYS A 86 -11.60 12.90 -0.23
CA CYS A 86 -10.63 13.99 -0.32
C CYS A 86 -11.17 15.17 -1.13
N SER A 87 -10.61 16.36 -0.92
CA SER A 87 -10.89 17.57 -1.69
C SER A 87 -9.67 17.93 -2.53
N THR A 88 -9.84 18.06 -3.85
CA THR A 88 -8.77 18.59 -4.70
C THR A 88 -8.88 20.12 -4.81
N PRO A 89 -7.75 20.85 -4.79
CA PRO A 89 -7.77 22.31 -4.94
C PRO A 89 -8.46 22.77 -6.24
N ALA A 90 -8.34 21.99 -7.32
CA ALA A 90 -8.95 22.30 -8.60
C ALA A 90 -10.48 22.15 -8.61
N LYS A 91 -11.02 21.15 -7.89
CA LYS A 91 -12.47 20.92 -7.79
C LYS A 91 -13.13 21.82 -6.75
N GLY A 92 -12.38 22.24 -5.73
CA GLY A 92 -12.87 23.09 -4.64
C GLY A 92 -13.82 22.37 -3.66
N GLY A 93 -13.86 21.04 -3.69
CA GLY A 93 -14.71 20.22 -2.85
C GLY A 93 -14.47 18.72 -3.03
N PRO A 94 -15.28 17.87 -2.37
CA PRO A 94 -15.11 16.42 -2.32
C PRO A 94 -15.00 15.76 -3.71
N THR A 95 -14.06 14.84 -3.88
CA THR A 95 -13.85 14.08 -5.14
C THR A 95 -15.01 13.15 -5.45
N PHE A 96 -15.63 12.58 -4.43
CA PHE A 96 -16.86 11.80 -4.50
C PHE A 96 -17.79 12.15 -3.32
N ASP A 97 -19.07 11.79 -3.46
CA ASP A 97 -20.06 11.96 -2.39
C ASP A 97 -20.02 10.76 -1.44
N LEU A 98 -19.80 11.01 -0.15
CA LEU A 98 -19.87 10.02 0.93
C LEU A 98 -20.72 10.61 2.06
N PRO A 99 -21.98 10.16 2.22
CA PRO A 99 -22.88 10.70 3.23
C PRO A 99 -22.33 10.55 4.66
N PRO A 100 -22.68 11.48 5.57
CA PRO A 100 -22.34 11.33 6.99
C PRO A 100 -22.88 10.03 7.58
N GLY A 101 -22.04 9.30 8.30
CA GLY A 101 -22.40 8.02 8.90
C GLY A 101 -22.26 6.82 7.96
N GLU A 102 -21.65 7.00 6.79
CA GLU A 102 -21.23 5.93 5.88
C GLU A 102 -19.70 5.89 5.75
N LEU A 103 -19.21 4.76 5.24
CA LEU A 103 -17.83 4.55 4.83
C LEU A 103 -17.78 3.86 3.47
N GLU A 104 -16.66 4.03 2.76
CA GLU A 104 -16.38 3.39 1.48
C GLU A 104 -15.28 2.34 1.67
N LEU A 105 -15.62 1.07 1.48
CA LEU A 105 -14.69 -0.06 1.58
C LEU A 105 -14.01 -0.27 0.23
N GLY A 106 -12.69 -0.30 0.22
CA GLY A 106 -11.87 -0.55 -0.97
C GLY A 106 -11.57 0.70 -1.79
N VAL A 107 -11.59 1.88 -1.18
CA VAL A 107 -11.29 3.16 -1.85
C VAL A 107 -9.87 3.20 -2.41
N GLY A 108 -9.68 3.82 -3.57
CA GLY A 108 -8.36 4.09 -4.15
C GLY A 108 -7.70 5.36 -3.60
N ILE A 109 -6.44 5.60 -3.98
CA ILE A 109 -5.65 6.77 -3.52
C ILE A 109 -5.97 8.07 -4.27
N HIS A 110 -6.77 8.03 -5.35
CA HIS A 110 -7.26 9.21 -6.04
C HIS A 110 -8.75 9.47 -5.79
N GLY A 111 -9.35 8.78 -4.80
CA GLY A 111 -10.78 8.85 -4.51
C GLY A 111 -11.64 8.07 -5.50
N GLU A 112 -11.06 7.08 -6.20
CA GLU A 112 -11.83 6.13 -7.00
C GLU A 112 -12.80 5.35 -6.11
N PRO A 113 -14.05 5.11 -6.57
CA PRO A 113 -15.00 4.28 -5.85
C PRO A 113 -14.39 2.95 -5.44
N GLY A 114 -14.78 2.49 -4.26
CA GLY A 114 -14.35 1.22 -3.73
C GLY A 114 -15.23 0.07 -4.21
N ARG A 115 -15.16 -1.00 -3.44
CA ARG A 115 -15.95 -2.21 -3.64
C ARG A 115 -17.40 -2.00 -3.26
N GLU A 116 -17.63 -1.34 -2.12
CA GLU A 116 -18.98 -1.09 -1.60
C GLU A 116 -19.01 0.02 -0.54
N ARG A 117 -20.19 0.62 -0.40
CA ARG A 117 -20.52 1.53 0.70
C ARG A 117 -21.25 0.79 1.80
N ARG A 118 -20.97 1.17 3.04
CA ARG A 118 -21.67 0.62 4.21
C ARG A 118 -21.95 1.72 5.23
N PRO A 119 -22.95 1.51 6.10
CA PRO A 119 -23.06 2.29 7.34
C PRO A 119 -21.75 2.24 8.12
N MET A 120 -21.49 3.28 8.89
CA MET A 120 -20.28 3.42 9.71
C MET A 120 -20.09 2.17 10.58
N MET A 121 -18.89 1.61 10.50
CA MET A 121 -18.47 0.43 11.26
C MET A 121 -17.54 0.87 12.39
N THR A 122 -17.42 0.02 13.41
CA THR A 122 -16.40 0.20 14.44
C THR A 122 -15.00 -0.07 13.85
N SER A 123 -13.96 0.52 14.45
CA SER A 123 -12.55 0.24 14.10
C SER A 123 -12.26 -1.26 14.01
N ARG A 124 -12.82 -2.03 14.96
CA ARG A 124 -12.67 -3.49 15.01
C ARG A 124 -13.25 -4.18 13.77
N GLU A 125 -14.48 -3.85 13.41
CA GLU A 125 -15.15 -4.44 12.25
C GLU A 125 -14.47 -4.02 10.94
N ILE A 126 -13.95 -2.79 10.86
CA ILE A 126 -13.15 -2.33 9.72
C ILE A 126 -11.86 -3.15 9.62
N ALA A 127 -11.17 -3.38 10.73
CA ALA A 127 -9.94 -4.18 10.75
C ALA A 127 -10.21 -5.64 10.35
N ASP A 128 -11.30 -6.24 10.86
CA ASP A 128 -11.75 -7.57 10.46
C ASP A 128 -11.96 -7.62 8.94
N PHE A 129 -12.70 -6.65 8.39
CA PHE A 129 -12.98 -6.62 6.95
C PHE A 129 -11.70 -6.46 6.12
N ALA A 130 -10.88 -5.45 6.44
CA ALA A 130 -9.69 -5.11 5.65
C ALA A 130 -8.66 -6.24 5.66
N VAL A 131 -8.36 -6.81 6.84
CA VAL A 131 -7.42 -7.93 6.94
C VAL A 131 -7.95 -9.17 6.22
N ASN A 132 -9.25 -9.48 6.35
CA ASN A 132 -9.82 -10.64 5.68
C ASN A 132 -9.80 -10.46 4.15
N ALA A 133 -10.13 -9.27 3.64
CA ALA A 133 -10.05 -9.00 2.20
C ALA A 133 -8.63 -9.22 1.66
N VAL A 134 -7.62 -8.79 2.41
CA VAL A 134 -6.20 -9.03 2.07
C VAL A 134 -5.85 -10.53 2.10
N LEU A 135 -6.23 -11.24 3.16
CA LEU A 135 -5.89 -12.66 3.34
C LEU A 135 -6.68 -13.62 2.42
N ASP A 136 -7.86 -13.22 1.97
CA ASP A 136 -8.66 -13.98 1.00
C ASP A 136 -7.99 -13.97 -0.38
N ASP A 137 -7.24 -12.92 -0.71
CA ASP A 137 -6.51 -12.81 -1.98
C ASP A 137 -5.15 -13.52 -1.94
N PHE A 138 -4.48 -13.54 -0.78
CA PHE A 138 -3.28 -14.35 -0.61
C PHE A 138 -3.10 -14.84 0.84
N ALA A 139 -2.72 -16.12 0.98
CA ALA A 139 -2.51 -16.77 2.27
C ALA A 139 -1.01 -16.86 2.59
N PRO A 140 -0.45 -15.94 3.40
CA PRO A 140 0.97 -15.96 3.73
C PRO A 140 1.31 -17.20 4.57
N ARG A 141 2.42 -17.85 4.20
CA ARG A 141 3.03 -18.99 4.91
C ARG A 141 4.23 -18.58 5.76
N ASN A 142 4.78 -17.39 5.50
CA ASN A 142 5.88 -16.79 6.24
C ASN A 142 5.39 -15.52 6.97
N PRO A 143 6.20 -14.96 7.91
CA PRO A 143 5.89 -13.68 8.52
C PRO A 143 5.70 -12.56 7.50
N VAL A 144 4.97 -11.51 7.90
CA VAL A 144 4.66 -10.36 7.06
C VAL A 144 5.23 -9.06 7.63
N LEU A 145 5.55 -8.12 6.74
CA LEU A 145 5.60 -6.70 7.08
C LEU A 145 4.16 -6.17 7.09
N LEU A 146 3.82 -5.37 8.09
CA LEU A 146 2.53 -4.69 8.21
C LEU A 146 2.72 -3.19 8.03
N LEU A 147 1.95 -2.59 7.13
CA LEU A 147 1.76 -1.15 7.04
C LEU A 147 0.31 -0.81 7.38
N VAL A 148 0.11 -0.01 8.42
CA VAL A 148 -1.15 0.69 8.70
C VAL A 148 -0.98 2.14 8.28
N ASN A 149 -1.52 2.45 7.12
CA ASN A 149 -1.33 3.74 6.47
C ASN A 149 -2.58 4.62 6.65
N GLY A 150 -2.40 5.87 7.06
CA GLY A 150 -3.47 6.86 7.05
C GLY A 150 -3.62 7.49 5.66
N MET A 151 -4.87 7.76 5.26
CA MET A 151 -5.16 8.36 3.95
C MET A 151 -4.97 9.88 3.92
N GLY A 152 -4.53 10.48 5.03
CA GLY A 152 -4.23 11.90 5.16
C GLY A 152 -4.89 12.55 6.37
N GLY A 153 -6.22 12.50 6.42
CA GLY A 153 -7.05 13.16 7.43
C GLY A 153 -7.21 12.42 8.77
N THR A 154 -6.74 11.18 8.88
CA THR A 154 -6.88 10.37 10.09
C THR A 154 -5.82 10.72 11.14
N PRO A 155 -6.20 11.06 12.38
CA PRO A 155 -5.25 11.31 13.46
C PRO A 155 -4.34 10.11 13.75
N LEU A 156 -3.06 10.38 14.04
CA LEU A 156 -2.09 9.32 14.35
C LEU A 156 -2.51 8.44 15.53
N LEU A 157 -3.18 9.00 16.55
CA LEU A 157 -3.72 8.25 17.67
C LEU A 157 -4.74 7.20 17.21
N GLU A 158 -5.62 7.56 16.27
CA GLU A 158 -6.62 6.64 15.70
C GLU A 158 -5.94 5.55 14.87
N LEU A 159 -4.89 5.89 14.10
CA LEU A 159 -4.11 4.89 13.36
C LEU A 159 -3.45 3.86 14.28
N TYR A 160 -2.94 4.27 15.44
CA TYR A 160 -2.42 3.32 16.43
C TYR A 160 -3.51 2.47 17.08
N GLY A 161 -4.70 3.02 17.33
CA GLY A 161 -5.86 2.27 17.78
C GLY A 161 -6.30 1.23 16.75
N PHE A 162 -6.41 1.64 15.48
CA PHE A 162 -6.72 0.76 14.36
C PHE A 162 -5.64 -0.32 14.15
N ASN A 163 -4.36 0.02 14.28
CA ASN A 163 -3.28 -0.95 14.26
C ASN A 163 -3.41 -2.02 15.35
N ALA A 164 -3.85 -1.65 16.57
CA ALA A 164 -4.11 -2.64 17.61
C ALA A 164 -5.22 -3.62 17.22
N ASP A 165 -6.29 -3.13 16.58
CA ASP A 165 -7.34 -3.98 16.04
C ASP A 165 -6.84 -4.87 14.88
N VAL A 166 -6.02 -4.33 13.95
CA VAL A 166 -5.42 -5.12 12.86
C VAL A 166 -4.52 -6.23 13.38
N GLN A 167 -3.65 -5.93 14.36
CA GLN A 167 -2.77 -6.91 15.00
C GLN A 167 -3.58 -8.02 15.67
N ARG A 168 -4.69 -7.70 16.33
CA ARG A 168 -5.61 -8.70 16.89
C ARG A 168 -6.11 -9.67 15.82
N VAL A 169 -6.59 -9.16 14.69
CA VAL A 169 -7.08 -10.02 13.60
C VAL A 169 -5.97 -10.91 13.05
N LEU A 170 -4.76 -10.36 12.84
CA LEU A 170 -3.63 -11.14 12.35
C LEU A 170 -3.26 -12.28 13.31
N VAL A 171 -3.28 -12.03 14.62
CA VAL A 171 -3.05 -13.07 15.64
C VAL A 171 -4.14 -14.15 15.59
N GLU A 172 -5.42 -13.77 15.53
CA GLU A 172 -6.54 -14.70 15.41
C GLU A 172 -6.46 -15.56 14.13
N ARG A 173 -5.93 -14.99 13.05
CA ARG A 173 -5.68 -15.65 11.77
C ARG A 173 -4.36 -16.43 11.71
N GLY A 174 -3.55 -16.42 12.76
CA GLY A 174 -2.27 -17.12 12.81
C GLY A 174 -1.18 -16.52 11.91
N VAL A 175 -1.28 -15.24 11.56
CA VAL A 175 -0.32 -14.54 10.72
C VAL A 175 0.71 -13.82 11.59
N ALA A 176 1.97 -14.22 11.51
CA ALA A 176 3.06 -13.58 12.25
C ALA A 176 3.47 -12.25 11.61
N VAL A 177 3.57 -11.19 12.42
CA VAL A 177 4.05 -9.88 11.96
C VAL A 177 5.51 -9.69 12.36
N ALA A 178 6.39 -9.50 11.39
CA ALA A 178 7.82 -9.31 11.63
C ALA A 178 8.16 -7.85 11.98
N ARG A 179 7.56 -6.89 11.26
CA ARG A 179 7.74 -5.44 11.46
C ARG A 179 6.45 -4.71 11.15
N THR A 180 6.28 -3.56 11.78
CA THR A 180 5.08 -2.73 11.62
C THR A 180 5.47 -1.29 11.37
N LEU A 181 4.79 -0.66 10.43
CA LEU A 181 4.86 0.78 10.17
C LEU A 181 3.46 1.37 10.31
N VAL A 182 3.33 2.48 11.06
CA VAL A 182 2.05 3.16 11.31
C VAL A 182 2.22 4.65 11.05
N GLY A 183 1.40 5.23 10.17
CA GLY A 183 1.47 6.66 9.86
C GLY A 183 0.94 7.00 8.47
N ASN A 184 1.20 8.22 8.01
CA ASN A 184 0.80 8.69 6.69
C ASN A 184 1.98 8.55 5.72
N TYR A 185 1.91 7.56 4.83
CA TYR A 185 2.97 7.25 3.87
C TYR A 185 2.49 7.32 2.42
N VAL A 186 1.30 6.78 2.14
CA VAL A 186 0.64 6.80 0.83
C VAL A 186 -0.75 7.41 1.02
N THR A 187 -0.81 8.74 0.97
CA THR A 187 -2.01 9.52 1.30
C THR A 187 -2.87 9.86 0.07
N SER A 188 -4.13 10.21 0.31
CA SER A 188 -5.02 10.89 -0.63
C SER A 188 -5.44 12.25 -0.07
N LEU A 189 -4.54 13.24 -0.14
CA LEU A 189 -4.76 14.61 0.36
C LEU A 189 -5.30 14.63 1.81
N ASP A 190 -6.52 15.12 2.00
CA ASP A 190 -7.22 15.28 3.29
C ASP A 190 -8.23 14.15 3.58
N MET A 191 -8.20 13.05 2.82
CA MET A 191 -9.09 11.90 3.02
C MET A 191 -8.94 11.34 4.45
N ALA A 192 -10.02 11.35 5.22
CA ALA A 192 -10.10 10.57 6.45
C ALA A 192 -10.33 9.09 6.07
N GLY A 193 -9.49 8.20 6.60
CA GLY A 193 -9.44 6.80 6.20
C GLY A 193 -8.12 6.13 6.54
N ALA A 194 -8.04 4.84 6.30
CA ALA A 194 -6.82 4.07 6.49
C ALA A 194 -6.70 2.96 5.44
N SER A 195 -5.50 2.43 5.26
CA SER A 195 -5.27 1.20 4.52
C SER A 195 -4.40 0.23 5.31
N VAL A 196 -4.61 -1.05 5.05
CA VAL A 196 -3.79 -2.15 5.58
C VAL A 196 -3.06 -2.79 4.41
N THR A 197 -1.74 -2.86 4.51
CA THR A 197 -0.89 -3.57 3.55
C THR A 197 -0.10 -4.65 4.26
N LEU A 198 -0.12 -5.86 3.70
CA LEU A 198 0.70 -6.98 4.15
C LEU A 198 1.66 -7.39 3.04
N CYS A 199 2.95 -7.51 3.37
CA CYS A 199 3.97 -8.07 2.48
C CYS A 199 4.58 -9.30 3.12
N GLN A 200 4.39 -10.48 2.53
CA GLN A 200 5.09 -11.68 2.99
C GLN A 200 6.59 -11.55 2.74
N ILE A 201 7.39 -11.94 3.75
CA ILE A 201 8.86 -11.84 3.68
C ILE A 201 9.54 -13.16 4.00
N ASP A 202 10.71 -13.35 3.40
CA ASP A 202 11.71 -14.34 3.79
C ASP A 202 12.89 -13.64 4.51
N GLU A 203 13.94 -14.41 4.85
CA GLU A 203 15.13 -13.87 5.50
C GLU A 203 15.88 -12.83 4.66
N GLU A 204 15.83 -12.92 3.32
CA GLU A 204 16.47 -11.96 2.44
C GLU A 204 15.71 -10.62 2.46
N LEU A 205 14.39 -10.66 2.28
CA LEU A 205 13.54 -9.48 2.31
C LEU A 205 13.55 -8.80 3.68
N LEU A 206 13.59 -9.57 4.78
CA LEU A 206 13.71 -9.00 6.13
C LEU A 206 15.04 -8.26 6.32
N ARG A 207 16.16 -8.81 5.82
CA ARG A 207 17.46 -8.11 5.87
C ARG A 207 17.45 -6.82 5.06
N LEU A 208 16.81 -6.80 3.89
CA LEU A 208 16.67 -5.59 3.06
C LEU A 208 15.78 -4.54 3.71
N TRP A 209 14.73 -4.96 4.42
CA TRP A 209 13.91 -4.05 5.22
C TRP A 209 14.72 -3.41 6.35
N ASP A 210 15.41 -4.22 7.15
CA ASP A 210 16.20 -3.76 8.31
C ASP A 210 17.46 -2.99 7.91
N ALA A 211 17.89 -3.07 6.63
CA ALA A 211 19.00 -2.26 6.12
C ALA A 211 18.75 -0.75 6.30
N PRO A 212 19.79 0.05 6.59
CA PRO A 212 19.67 1.49 6.83
C PRO A 212 18.92 2.22 5.71
N VAL A 213 18.19 3.26 6.08
CA VAL A 213 17.51 4.16 5.15
C VAL A 213 17.53 5.57 5.69
N ARG A 214 17.74 6.55 4.81
CA ARG A 214 17.77 7.97 5.15
C ARG A 214 17.03 8.78 4.09
N THR A 215 15.71 8.75 4.15
CA THR A 215 14.83 9.59 3.34
C THR A 215 14.04 10.55 4.25
N PRO A 216 13.33 11.55 3.70
CA PRO A 216 12.48 12.43 4.51
C PRO A 216 11.40 11.70 5.32
N ALA A 217 10.90 10.56 4.82
CA ALA A 217 9.77 9.83 5.41
C ALA A 217 10.16 8.51 6.10
N LEU A 218 11.27 7.86 5.68
CA LEU A 218 11.79 6.63 6.29
C LEU A 218 13.22 6.84 6.77
N ARG A 219 13.46 6.62 8.06
CA ARG A 219 14.78 6.82 8.65
C ARG A 219 15.07 5.85 9.79
N TRP A 220 16.03 4.96 9.59
CA TRP A 220 16.58 4.08 10.62
C TRP A 220 17.96 3.55 10.23
N GLY A 221 18.69 2.99 11.21
CA GLY A 221 20.02 2.42 11.00
C GLY A 221 21.11 3.45 10.69
N CYS A 222 20.85 4.74 10.96
CA CYS A 222 21.74 5.87 10.71
C CYS A 222 22.32 6.46 11.99
#